data_AF-A0A1G8SVV6-F1
#
_entry.id   AF-A0A1G8SVV6-F1
#
_cell.length_a   1.000
_cell.length_b   1.000
_cell.length_c   1.000
_cell.angle_alpha   90.00
_cell.angle_beta   90.00
_cell.angle_gamma   90.00
#
_symmetry.space_group_name_H-M   'P 1'
#
loop_
_entity.id
_entity.type
_entity.pdbx_description
1 polymer ?
#
loop_
_entity_poly.entity_id
_entity_poly.type
_entity_poly.pdbx_seq_one_letter_code
_entity_poly.pdbx_strand_id
1 'polypeptide(L)'
;MQNQQQEVSERERTERKGALGLISVPVLMSIFAIATPEFDWFYAWFLSSIVGLLIIYGLINVITKRHHDRKQRFIYNIVVLNISALFMLIMTWRVYDEALWLGLLLLIVYFLVLALAIIKRNYFLGVITQPRKNSVGGKIYAIVLLAAAVIGPSSYGYAVAISSQHGTGVAMTVLASMLVPFAYLIVLMITPSYEGVKQASES
;
A
#
# COMPACT_ATOMS: atom_id res chain seq x y z
N MET A 1 -22.06 -12.03 -30.37
CA MET A 1 -20.68 -12.55 -30.39
C MET A 1 -19.63 -11.43 -30.43
N GLN A 2 -19.79 -10.36 -31.23
CA GLN A 2 -18.87 -9.20 -31.23
C GLN A 2 -18.76 -8.46 -29.88
N ASN A 3 -19.88 -8.23 -29.18
CA ASN A 3 -19.85 -7.56 -27.87
C ASN A 3 -19.10 -8.35 -26.78
N GLN A 4 -19.17 -9.69 -26.79
CA GLN A 4 -18.48 -10.52 -25.80
C GLN A 4 -16.96 -10.56 -26.03
N GLN A 5 -16.49 -10.52 -27.29
CA GLN A 5 -15.07 -10.45 -27.58
C GLN A 5 -14.46 -9.08 -27.25
N GLN A 6 -15.23 -7.99 -27.41
CA GLN A 6 -14.81 -6.65 -26.97
C GLN A 6 -14.74 -6.54 -25.45
N GLU A 7 -15.72 -7.04 -24.70
CA GLU A 7 -15.71 -7.00 -23.23
C GLU A 7 -14.53 -7.78 -22.62
N VAL A 8 -14.20 -8.96 -23.17
CA VAL A 8 -13.05 -9.75 -22.70
C VAL A 8 -11.73 -9.03 -22.98
N SER A 9 -11.58 -8.42 -24.16
CA SER A 9 -10.37 -7.67 -24.53
C SER A 9 -10.16 -6.42 -23.66
N GLU A 10 -11.23 -5.70 -23.32
CA GLU A 10 -11.15 -4.54 -22.43
C GLU A 10 -10.83 -4.92 -20.99
N ARG A 11 -11.40 -6.03 -20.50
CA ARG A 11 -11.10 -6.55 -19.17
C ARG A 11 -9.63 -6.97 -19.05
N GLU A 12 -9.09 -7.69 -20.03
CA GLU A 12 -7.67 -8.06 -20.06
C GLU A 12 -6.75 -6.83 -20.06
N ARG A 13 -7.11 -5.80 -20.85
CA ARG A 13 -6.33 -4.55 -20.91
C ARG A 13 -6.35 -3.82 -19.57
N THR A 14 -7.48 -3.83 -18.87
CA THR A 14 -7.65 -3.21 -17.55
C THR A 14 -6.88 -3.96 -16.47
N GLU A 15 -6.92 -5.30 -16.47
CA GLU A 15 -6.19 -6.14 -15.52
C GLU A 15 -4.67 -6.01 -15.70
N ARG A 16 -4.20 -5.94 -16.94
CA ARG A 16 -2.79 -5.70 -17.25
C ARG A 16 -2.32 -4.32 -16.81
N LYS A 17 -3.13 -3.27 -17.05
CA LYS A 17 -2.86 -1.91 -16.57
C LYS A 17 -2.86 -1.84 -15.04
N GLY A 18 -3.78 -2.54 -14.38
CA GLY A 18 -3.85 -2.61 -12.92
C GLY A 18 -2.61 -3.27 -12.32
N ALA A 19 -2.16 -4.40 -12.87
CA ALA A 19 -0.96 -5.10 -12.41
C ALA A 19 0.30 -4.22 -12.48
N LEU A 20 0.50 -3.51 -13.60
CA LEU A 20 1.64 -2.61 -13.77
C LEU A 20 1.48 -1.30 -12.99
N GLY A 21 0.27 -0.74 -12.98
CA GLY A 21 -0.04 0.49 -12.28
C GLY A 21 0.17 0.41 -10.77
N LEU A 22 -0.04 -0.77 -10.17
CA LEU A 22 0.20 -0.98 -8.74
C LEU A 22 1.66 -0.74 -8.33
N ILE A 23 2.63 -0.97 -9.24
CA ILE A 23 4.07 -0.74 -8.98
C ILE A 23 4.40 0.75 -8.89
N SER A 24 3.56 1.64 -9.41
CA SER A 24 3.78 3.08 -9.26
C SER A 24 3.83 3.52 -7.80
N VAL A 25 3.08 2.87 -6.91
CA VAL A 25 3.04 3.18 -5.48
C VAL A 25 4.40 2.97 -4.81
N PRO A 26 5.01 1.78 -4.82
CA PRO A 26 6.33 1.60 -4.22
C PRO A 26 7.42 2.39 -4.95
N VAL A 27 7.31 2.64 -6.26
CA VAL A 27 8.25 3.53 -6.99
C VAL A 27 8.21 4.94 -6.41
N LEU A 28 7.03 5.55 -6.32
CA LEU A 28 6.88 6.90 -5.76
C LEU A 28 7.36 6.94 -4.31
N MET A 29 6.95 5.97 -3.50
CA MET A 29 7.37 5.89 -2.09
C MET A 29 8.88 5.73 -1.95
N SER A 30 9.55 4.97 -2.82
CA SER A 30 11.01 4.87 -2.81
C SER A 30 11.67 6.21 -3.12
N ILE A 31 11.17 6.96 -4.11
CA ILE A 31 11.74 8.26 -4.50
C ILE A 31 11.62 9.22 -3.31
N PHE A 32 10.45 9.27 -2.68
CA PHE A 32 10.24 10.10 -1.49
C PHE A 32 11.13 9.66 -0.32
N ALA A 33 11.23 8.36 -0.05
CA ALA A 33 12.07 7.81 1.02
C ALA A 33 13.56 8.11 0.80
N ILE A 34 14.04 8.13 -0.45
CA ILE A 34 15.43 8.47 -0.79
C ILE A 34 15.68 9.97 -0.61
N ALA A 35 14.73 10.81 -1.03
CA ALA A 35 14.89 12.26 -1.05
C ALA A 35 14.68 12.95 0.30
N THR A 36 14.25 12.22 1.34
CA THR A 36 13.78 12.80 2.62
C THR A 36 14.54 12.20 3.82
N PRO A 37 15.04 13.01 4.79
CA PRO A 37 15.13 14.48 4.75
C PRO A 37 16.24 14.97 3.83
N GLU A 38 17.30 14.19 3.68
CA GLU A 38 18.41 14.43 2.77
C GLU A 38 18.67 13.20 1.90
N PHE A 39 19.26 13.44 0.73
CA PHE A 39 19.55 12.38 -0.22
C PHE A 39 20.68 11.48 0.30
N ASP A 40 20.43 10.17 0.29
CA ASP A 40 21.41 9.17 0.70
C ASP A 40 21.57 8.08 -0.38
N TRP A 41 22.81 7.88 -0.82
CA TRP A 41 23.19 6.92 -1.85
C TRP A 41 22.95 5.46 -1.47
N PHE A 42 23.11 5.10 -0.19
CA PHE A 42 22.87 3.76 0.29
C PHE A 42 21.38 3.41 0.15
N TYR A 43 20.49 4.29 0.62
CA TYR A 43 19.05 4.11 0.46
C TYR A 43 18.64 4.17 -1.01
N ALA A 44 19.26 5.05 -1.81
CA ALA A 44 19.01 5.12 -3.25
C ALA A 44 19.28 3.78 -3.92
N TRP A 45 20.44 3.19 -3.67
CA TRP A 45 20.82 1.91 -4.26
C TRP A 45 19.96 0.75 -3.75
N PHE A 46 19.74 0.68 -2.44
CA PHE A 46 18.95 -0.37 -1.80
C PHE A 46 17.48 -0.36 -2.26
N LEU A 47 16.80 0.78 -2.16
CA LEU A 47 15.39 0.91 -2.53
C LEU A 47 15.18 0.77 -4.04
N SER A 48 16.08 1.32 -4.86
CA SER A 48 16.04 1.13 -6.32
C SER A 48 16.21 -0.33 -6.72
N SER A 49 17.04 -1.08 -6.00
CA SER A 49 17.21 -2.52 -6.25
C SER A 49 15.92 -3.30 -5.96
N ILE A 50 15.23 -3.00 -4.85
CA ILE A 50 13.94 -3.62 -4.51
C ILE A 50 12.88 -3.24 -5.56
N VAL A 51 12.81 -1.98 -5.96
CA VAL A 51 11.89 -1.52 -7.01
C VAL A 51 12.19 -2.19 -8.35
N GLY A 52 13.46 -2.33 -8.73
CA GLY A 52 13.87 -3.04 -9.93
C GLY A 52 13.39 -4.49 -9.92
N LEU A 53 13.57 -5.19 -8.80
CA LEU A 53 13.06 -6.55 -8.60
C LEU A 53 11.53 -6.61 -8.71
N LEU A 54 10.81 -5.63 -8.14
CA LEU A 54 9.35 -5.54 -8.26
C LEU A 54 8.88 -5.31 -9.70
N ILE A 55 9.58 -4.46 -10.46
CA ILE A 55 9.29 -4.22 -11.88
C ILE A 55 9.50 -5.52 -12.67
N ILE A 56 10.63 -6.21 -12.46
CA ILE A 56 10.91 -7.50 -13.09
C ILE A 56 9.82 -8.51 -12.73
N TYR A 57 9.44 -8.59 -11.46
CA TYR A 57 8.38 -9.48 -10.98
C TYR A 57 7.02 -9.17 -11.65
N GLY A 58 6.66 -7.90 -11.77
CA GLY A 58 5.44 -7.47 -12.48
C GLY A 58 5.48 -7.78 -13.98
N LEU A 59 6.61 -7.55 -14.65
CA LEU A 59 6.80 -7.90 -16.05
C LEU A 59 6.68 -9.41 -16.28
N ILE A 60 7.30 -10.23 -15.42
CA ILE A 60 7.15 -11.69 -15.48
C ILE A 60 5.68 -12.07 -15.34
N ASN A 61 4.95 -11.47 -14.39
CA ASN A 61 3.54 -11.75 -14.16
C ASN A 61 2.66 -11.39 -15.38
N VAL A 62 3.01 -10.33 -16.10
CA VAL A 62 2.34 -9.91 -17.35
C VAL A 62 2.70 -10.85 -18.51
N ILE A 63 3.99 -11.10 -18.74
CA ILE A 63 4.49 -11.92 -19.86
C ILE A 63 3.99 -13.37 -19.74
N THR A 64 4.04 -13.94 -18.55
CA THR A 64 3.57 -15.31 -18.28
C THR A 64 2.06 -15.42 -18.15
N LYS A 65 1.31 -14.32 -18.34
CA LYS A 65 -0.14 -14.24 -18.17
C LYS A 65 -0.65 -14.71 -16.80
N ARG A 66 0.23 -14.75 -15.80
CA ARG A 66 -0.13 -15.12 -14.41
C ARG A 66 -1.10 -14.12 -13.77
N HIS A 67 -1.21 -12.91 -14.31
CA HIS A 67 -2.24 -11.96 -13.90
C HIS A 67 -3.66 -12.48 -14.16
N HIS A 68 -3.89 -13.38 -15.13
CA HIS A 68 -5.20 -14.02 -15.33
C HIS A 68 -5.55 -14.99 -14.20
N ASP A 69 -4.55 -15.64 -13.61
CA ASP A 69 -4.75 -16.50 -12.45
C ASP A 69 -5.02 -15.63 -11.20
N ARG A 70 -6.22 -15.79 -10.66
CA ARG A 70 -6.69 -15.04 -9.48
C ARG A 70 -5.79 -15.23 -8.27
N LYS A 71 -5.22 -16.44 -8.05
CA LYS A 71 -4.31 -16.72 -6.93
C LYS A 71 -2.98 -15.98 -7.10
N GLN A 72 -2.41 -16.03 -8.31
CA GLN A 72 -1.14 -15.37 -8.62
C GLN A 72 -1.26 -13.84 -8.59
N ARG A 73 -2.33 -13.28 -9.17
CA ARG A 73 -2.65 -11.85 -9.11
C ARG A 73 -2.77 -11.37 -7.67
N PHE A 74 -3.37 -12.18 -6.82
CA PHE A 74 -3.55 -11.86 -5.41
C PHE A 74 -2.22 -11.87 -4.64
N ILE A 75 -1.39 -12.91 -4.80
CA ILE A 75 -0.05 -12.99 -4.20
C ILE A 75 0.78 -11.78 -4.62
N TYR A 76 0.74 -11.45 -5.91
CA TYR A 76 1.40 -10.27 -6.46
C TYR A 76 0.94 -8.98 -5.75
N ASN A 77 -0.37 -8.77 -5.60
CA ASN A 77 -0.90 -7.61 -4.91
C ASN A 77 -0.46 -7.54 -3.44
N ILE A 78 -0.46 -8.67 -2.71
CA ILE A 78 0.04 -8.74 -1.33
C ILE A 78 1.50 -8.29 -1.26
N VAL A 79 2.35 -8.84 -2.13
CA VAL A 79 3.79 -8.53 -2.12
C VAL A 79 4.02 -7.05 -2.40
N VAL A 80 3.44 -6.52 -3.47
CA VAL A 80 3.62 -5.12 -3.89
C VAL A 80 3.11 -4.15 -2.81
N LEU A 81 1.94 -4.41 -2.23
CA LEU A 81 1.34 -3.53 -1.23
C LEU A 81 2.06 -3.59 0.12
N ASN A 82 2.56 -4.75 0.54
CA ASN A 82 3.38 -4.84 1.75
C ASN A 82 4.74 -4.13 1.58
N ILE A 83 5.39 -4.26 0.41
CA ILE A 83 6.62 -3.51 0.12
C ILE A 83 6.33 -2.00 0.10
N SER A 84 5.19 -1.59 -0.45
CA SER A 84 4.76 -0.18 -0.41
C SER A 84 4.62 0.33 1.02
N ALA A 85 3.95 -0.44 1.89
CA ALA A 85 3.79 -0.09 3.30
C ALA A 85 5.15 0.00 4.02
N LEU A 86 6.08 -0.94 3.75
CA LEU A 86 7.43 -0.88 4.31
C LEU A 86 8.19 0.37 3.86
N PHE A 87 8.08 0.79 2.60
CA PHE A 87 8.72 2.03 2.14
C PHE A 87 8.15 3.28 2.81
N MET A 88 6.84 3.33 3.06
CA MET A 88 6.22 4.41 3.83
C MET A 88 6.75 4.47 5.27
N LEU A 89 6.98 3.32 5.90
CA LEU A 89 7.57 3.24 7.24
C LEU A 89 9.07 3.62 7.24
N ILE A 90 9.83 3.19 6.24
CA ILE A 90 11.24 3.57 6.07
C ILE A 90 11.36 5.09 5.90
N MET A 91 10.52 5.69 5.05
CA MET A 91 10.48 7.15 4.89
C MET A 91 10.22 7.86 6.22
N THR A 92 9.24 7.36 6.98
CA THR A 92 8.95 7.90 8.32
C THR A 92 10.16 7.79 9.23
N TRP A 93 10.78 6.61 9.30
CA TRP A 93 11.95 6.36 10.13
C TRP A 93 13.12 7.29 9.80
N ARG A 94 13.36 7.57 8.51
CA ARG A 94 14.39 8.54 8.08
C ARG A 94 14.11 9.98 8.50
N VAL A 95 12.83 10.40 8.49
CA VAL A 95 12.44 11.76 8.92
C VAL A 95 12.73 12.02 10.41
N TYR A 96 12.80 10.98 11.23
CA TYR A 96 13.12 11.07 12.65
C TYR A 96 14.55 10.57 12.95
N ASP A 97 15.50 10.97 12.09
CA ASP A 97 16.94 10.75 12.25
C ASP A 97 17.34 9.29 12.46
N GLU A 98 16.59 8.37 11.84
CA GLU A 98 16.91 6.94 11.82
C GLU A 98 17.01 6.33 13.23
N ALA A 99 16.29 6.90 14.19
CA ALA A 99 16.30 6.44 15.57
C ALA A 99 15.92 4.96 15.68
N LEU A 100 16.85 4.12 16.14
CA LEU A 100 16.69 2.65 16.16
C LEU A 100 15.43 2.20 16.90
N TRP A 101 15.10 2.83 18.03
CA TRP A 101 13.91 2.50 18.81
C TRP A 101 12.62 2.75 18.04
N LEU A 102 12.57 3.81 17.22
CA LEU A 102 11.41 4.15 16.40
C LEU A 102 11.27 3.15 15.24
N GLY A 103 12.38 2.83 14.56
CA GLY A 103 12.38 1.81 13.51
C GLY A 103 11.88 0.45 14.02
N LEU A 104 12.37 0.03 15.19
CA LEU A 104 11.90 -1.17 15.87
C LEU A 104 10.42 -1.09 16.25
N LEU A 105 9.95 0.04 16.79
CA LEU A 105 8.55 0.24 17.12
C LEU A 105 7.65 0.12 15.88
N LEU A 106 8.01 0.81 14.78
CA LEU A 106 7.26 0.76 13.53
C LEU A 106 7.18 -0.65 12.95
N LEU A 107 8.28 -1.42 13.02
CA LEU A 107 8.33 -2.82 12.60
C LEU A 107 7.50 -3.74 13.51
N ILE A 108 7.60 -3.59 14.84
CA ILE A 108 6.80 -4.37 15.79
C ILE A 108 5.31 -4.14 15.53
N VAL A 109 4.90 -2.88 15.42
CA VAL A 109 3.50 -2.53 15.12
C VAL A 109 3.10 -3.07 13.75
N TYR A 110 3.96 -2.98 12.73
CA TYR A 110 3.72 -3.58 11.42
C TYR A 110 3.44 -5.09 11.52
N PHE A 111 4.28 -5.85 12.23
CA PHE A 111 4.08 -7.29 12.40
C PHE A 111 2.85 -7.63 13.23
N LEU A 112 2.53 -6.84 14.26
CA LEU A 112 1.30 -7.00 15.03
C LEU A 112 0.07 -6.77 14.17
N VAL A 113 0.07 -5.71 13.34
CA VAL A 113 -1.01 -5.42 12.39
C VAL A 113 -1.13 -6.51 11.34
N LEU A 114 -0.02 -6.99 10.79
CA LEU A 114 0.00 -8.11 9.86
C LEU A 114 -0.55 -9.39 10.50
N ALA A 115 -0.10 -9.75 11.70
CA ALA A 115 -0.60 -10.89 12.44
C ALA A 115 -2.10 -10.77 12.73
N LEU A 116 -2.56 -9.59 13.13
CA LEU A 116 -3.97 -9.31 13.37
C LEU A 116 -4.80 -9.41 12.08
N ALA A 117 -4.28 -8.92 10.95
CA ALA A 117 -4.92 -9.05 9.65
C ALA A 117 -5.04 -10.52 9.19
N ILE A 118 -4.07 -11.38 9.58
CA ILE A 118 -4.12 -12.82 9.33
C ILE A 118 -5.12 -13.51 10.28
N ILE A 119 -5.01 -13.29 11.59
CA ILE A 119 -5.81 -13.96 12.62
C ILE A 119 -7.29 -13.57 12.52
N LYS A 120 -7.57 -12.29 12.31
CA LYS A 120 -8.94 -11.75 12.22
C LYS A 120 -9.39 -11.52 10.78
N ARG A 121 -8.79 -12.24 9.82
CA ARG A 121 -9.08 -12.06 8.38
C ARG A 121 -10.58 -12.10 8.04
N ASN A 122 -11.34 -13.04 8.59
CA ASN A 122 -12.77 -13.17 8.30
C ASN A 122 -13.59 -11.96 8.78
N TYR A 123 -13.20 -11.38 9.90
CA TYR A 123 -13.82 -10.16 10.41
C TYR A 123 -13.55 -8.99 9.47
N PHE A 124 -12.29 -8.75 9.09
CA PHE A 124 -11.93 -7.66 8.19
C PHE A 124 -12.52 -7.82 6.78
N LEU A 125 -12.51 -9.04 6.24
CA LEU A 125 -13.13 -9.33 4.95
C LEU A 125 -14.65 -9.07 5.00
N GLY A 126 -15.32 -9.46 6.08
CA GLY A 126 -16.73 -9.16 6.29
C GLY A 126 -17.01 -7.66 6.42
N VAL A 127 -16.13 -6.91 7.10
CA VAL A 127 -16.22 -5.45 7.21
C VAL A 127 -16.03 -4.75 5.85
N ILE A 128 -15.08 -5.20 5.04
CA ILE A 128 -14.77 -4.60 3.72
C ILE A 128 -15.87 -4.92 2.69
N THR A 129 -16.32 -6.18 2.64
CA THR A 129 -17.26 -6.66 1.61
C THR A 129 -18.72 -6.40 1.98
N GLN A 130 -19.07 -6.43 3.27
CA GLN A 130 -20.44 -6.27 3.76
C GLN A 130 -20.49 -5.26 4.93
N PRO A 131 -20.11 -3.98 4.70
CA PRO A 131 -20.02 -2.98 5.76
C PRO A 131 -21.37 -2.72 6.46
N ARG A 132 -22.49 -2.99 5.79
CA ARG A 132 -23.85 -2.86 6.37
C ARG A 132 -24.20 -3.97 7.37
N LYS A 133 -23.63 -5.19 7.25
CA LYS A 133 -23.89 -6.28 8.22
C LYS A 133 -23.06 -6.12 9.49
N ASN A 134 -21.84 -5.62 9.38
CA ASN A 134 -20.97 -5.32 10.52
C ASN A 134 -21.05 -3.84 10.87
N SER A 135 -22.14 -3.40 11.50
CA SER A 135 -22.47 -1.98 11.67
C SER A 135 -21.38 -1.15 12.39
N VAL A 136 -20.70 -1.72 13.39
CA VAL A 136 -19.63 -1.04 14.12
C VAL A 136 -18.33 -1.03 13.30
N GLY A 137 -17.88 -2.21 12.84
CA GLY A 137 -16.65 -2.33 12.06
C GLY A 137 -16.70 -1.58 10.73
N GLY A 138 -17.84 -1.62 10.04
CA GLY A 138 -18.10 -0.90 8.79
C GLY A 138 -18.10 0.61 8.96
N LYS A 139 -18.65 1.14 10.07
CA LYS A 139 -18.57 2.57 10.41
C LYS A 139 -17.14 3.00 10.67
N ILE A 140 -16.39 2.25 11.49
CA ILE A 140 -14.98 2.55 11.78
C ILE A 140 -14.17 2.52 10.48
N TYR A 141 -14.35 1.49 9.65
CA TYR A 141 -13.69 1.37 8.36
C TYR A 141 -14.01 2.55 7.43
N ALA A 142 -15.28 2.95 7.32
CA ALA A 142 -15.68 4.10 6.51
C ALA A 142 -15.08 5.42 7.01
N ILE A 143 -15.08 5.65 8.33
CA ILE A 143 -14.46 6.83 8.94
C ILE A 143 -12.96 6.86 8.64
N VAL A 144 -12.28 5.73 8.81
CA VAL A 144 -10.84 5.65 8.59
C VAL A 144 -10.47 5.80 7.12
N LEU A 145 -11.27 5.25 6.20
CA LEU A 145 -11.12 5.50 4.76
C LEU A 145 -11.37 6.95 4.38
N LEU A 146 -12.41 7.57 4.96
CA LEU A 146 -12.72 8.97 4.72
C LEU A 146 -11.60 9.87 5.26
N ALA A 147 -11.12 9.59 6.47
CA ALA A 147 -9.97 10.26 7.07
C ALA A 147 -8.75 10.10 6.16
N ALA A 148 -8.44 8.90 5.69
CA ALA A 148 -7.37 8.68 4.72
C ALA A 148 -7.58 9.51 3.44
N ALA A 149 -8.76 9.45 2.82
CA ALA A 149 -9.07 10.17 1.59
C ALA A 149 -8.97 11.70 1.71
N VAL A 150 -9.25 12.25 2.89
CA VAL A 150 -9.11 13.70 3.17
C VAL A 150 -7.68 14.05 3.56
N ILE A 151 -7.10 13.31 4.49
CA ILE A 151 -5.77 13.56 5.05
C ILE A 151 -4.69 13.42 3.98
N GLY A 152 -4.80 12.50 3.03
CA GLY A 152 -3.82 12.33 1.96
C GLY A 152 -3.59 13.65 1.18
N PRO A 153 -4.59 14.16 0.45
CA PRO A 153 -4.48 15.43 -0.27
C PRO A 153 -4.24 16.64 0.64
N SER A 154 -4.92 16.71 1.79
CA SER A 154 -4.78 17.84 2.72
C SER A 154 -3.40 17.89 3.39
N SER A 155 -2.75 16.75 3.62
CA SER A 155 -1.41 16.69 4.23
C SER A 155 -0.36 17.36 3.35
N TYR A 156 -0.46 17.21 2.02
CA TYR A 156 0.42 17.92 1.09
C TYR A 156 0.18 19.43 1.13
N GLY A 157 -1.08 19.89 1.03
CA GLY A 157 -1.40 21.31 1.08
C GLY A 157 -0.99 21.97 2.40
N TYR A 158 -1.21 21.27 3.51
CA TYR A 158 -0.82 21.73 4.85
C TYR A 158 0.69 21.70 5.06
N ALA A 159 1.38 20.67 4.57
CA ALA A 159 2.84 20.61 4.61
C ALA A 159 3.48 21.75 3.79
N VAL A 160 2.94 22.09 2.62
CA VAL A 160 3.39 23.24 1.82
C VAL A 160 3.14 24.56 2.57
N ALA A 161 1.95 24.73 3.15
CA ALA A 161 1.61 25.92 3.93
C ALA A 161 2.52 26.09 5.16
N ILE A 162 2.73 25.02 5.93
CA ILE A 162 3.64 25.04 7.09
C ILE A 162 5.10 25.25 6.67
N SER A 163 5.54 24.64 5.56
CA SER A 163 6.91 24.79 5.09
C SER A 163 7.27 26.25 4.83
N SER A 164 6.30 27.07 4.39
CA SER A 164 6.50 28.51 4.17
C SER A 164 6.68 29.31 5.47
N GLN A 165 6.27 28.76 6.62
CA GLN A 165 6.27 29.45 7.91
C GLN A 165 7.27 28.89 8.92
N HIS A 166 7.51 27.58 8.91
CA HIS A 166 8.28 26.85 9.94
C HIS A 166 9.43 26.01 9.36
N GLY A 167 9.68 26.12 8.04
CA GLY A 167 10.74 25.39 7.36
C GLY A 167 10.35 23.97 6.94
N THR A 168 11.21 23.37 6.13
CA THR A 168 10.98 22.08 5.45
C THR A 168 10.94 20.90 6.41
N GLY A 169 11.66 20.95 7.54
CA GLY A 169 11.68 19.87 8.54
C GLY A 169 10.30 19.57 9.14
N VAL A 170 9.56 20.62 9.55
CA VAL A 170 8.21 20.45 10.13
C VAL A 170 7.22 19.91 9.10
N ALA A 171 7.34 20.34 7.84
CA ALA A 171 6.52 19.82 6.75
C ALA A 171 6.75 18.32 6.51
N MET A 172 7.99 17.85 6.56
CA MET A 172 8.33 16.43 6.45
C MET A 172 7.80 15.61 7.62
N THR A 173 7.87 16.13 8.85
CA THR A 173 7.30 15.48 10.05
C THR A 173 5.80 15.27 9.90
N VAL A 174 5.07 16.27 9.40
CA VAL A 174 3.62 16.14 9.16
C VAL A 174 3.34 15.07 8.11
N LEU A 175 4.02 15.10 6.97
CA LEU A 175 3.84 14.09 5.92
C LEU A 175 4.15 12.68 6.45
N ALA A 176 5.27 12.50 7.14
CA ALA A 176 5.67 11.23 7.74
C ALA A 176 4.65 10.70 8.76
N SER A 177 4.13 11.58 9.64
CA SER A 177 3.12 11.20 10.64
C SER A 177 1.83 10.66 10.02
N MET A 178 1.50 11.07 8.80
CA MET A 178 0.32 10.62 8.06
C MET A 178 0.59 9.33 7.26
N LEU A 179 1.84 9.06 6.87
CA LEU A 179 2.18 7.83 6.13
C LEU A 179 2.05 6.56 6.98
N VAL A 180 2.35 6.65 8.28
CA VAL A 180 2.25 5.52 9.22
C VAL A 180 0.85 4.88 9.27
N PRO A 181 -0.24 5.63 9.57
CA PRO A 181 -1.58 5.04 9.60
C PRO A 181 -2.01 4.50 8.23
N PHE A 182 -1.59 5.14 7.13
CA PHE A 182 -1.85 4.65 5.78
C PHE A 182 -1.16 3.31 5.49
N ALA A 183 0.11 3.16 5.87
CA ALA A 183 0.85 1.92 5.71
C ALA A 183 0.14 0.75 6.41
N TYR A 184 -0.35 0.96 7.63
CA TYR A 184 -1.07 -0.07 8.39
C TYR A 184 -2.46 -0.37 7.83
N LEU A 185 -3.17 0.63 7.28
CA LEU A 185 -4.44 0.41 6.61
C LEU A 185 -4.28 -0.47 5.36
N ILE A 186 -3.24 -0.24 4.57
CA ILE A 186 -2.94 -1.07 3.41
C ILE A 186 -2.78 -2.54 3.82
N VAL A 187 -2.03 -2.81 4.89
CA VAL A 187 -1.82 -4.17 5.41
C VAL A 187 -3.14 -4.81 5.86
N LEU A 188 -3.98 -4.07 6.59
CA LEU A 188 -5.26 -4.55 7.09
C LEU A 188 -6.29 -4.81 5.99
N MET A 189 -6.21 -4.09 4.87
CA MET A 189 -7.14 -4.28 3.75
C MET A 189 -6.74 -5.43 2.83
N ILE A 190 -5.44 -5.58 2.56
CA ILE A 190 -4.98 -6.54 1.55
C ILE A 190 -4.85 -7.97 2.09
N THR A 191 -4.41 -8.13 3.33
CA THR A 191 -4.12 -9.46 3.89
C THR A 191 -5.40 -10.33 4.02
N PRO A 192 -6.54 -9.79 4.44
CA PRO A 192 -7.77 -10.56 4.58
C PRO A 192 -8.41 -11.03 3.28
N SER A 193 -8.14 -10.36 2.15
CA SER A 193 -8.79 -10.65 0.86
C SER A 193 -8.38 -11.98 0.22
N TYR A 194 -7.48 -12.74 0.85
CA TYR A 194 -7.02 -14.07 0.41
C TYR A 194 -8.10 -15.14 0.43
N GLU A 195 -8.96 -15.17 1.47
CA GLU A 195 -10.00 -16.21 1.58
C GLU A 195 -11.21 -15.94 0.69
N GLY A 196 -11.54 -14.68 0.41
CA GLY A 196 -12.60 -14.34 -0.56
C GLY A 196 -12.27 -14.82 -1.98
N VAL A 197 -10.98 -15.03 -2.27
CA VAL A 197 -10.53 -15.68 -3.52
C VAL A 197 -10.71 -17.20 -3.47
N LYS A 198 -10.46 -17.83 -2.32
CA LYS A 198 -10.59 -19.29 -2.14
C LYS A 198 -12.06 -19.73 -2.21
N GLN A 199 -12.94 -19.05 -1.47
CA GLN A 199 -14.37 -19.34 -1.46
C GLN A 199 -15.03 -19.16 -2.84
N ALA A 200 -14.65 -18.10 -3.57
CA ALA A 200 -15.17 -17.84 -4.92
C ALA A 200 -14.44 -18.62 -6.04
N SER A 201 -13.50 -19.51 -5.70
CA SER A 201 -12.92 -20.50 -6.64
C SER A 201 -13.46 -21.91 -6.40
N GLU A 202 -14.21 -22.11 -5.30
CA GLU A 202 -14.84 -23.37 -4.89
C GLU A 202 -16.37 -23.34 -5.08
N SER A 203 -16.92 -22.20 -5.53
CA SER A 203 -18.34 -21.95 -5.90
C SER A 203 -18.50 -21.81 -7.40
#